data_AF-A0A967ASQ4-F1
#
_entry.id   AF-A0A967ASQ4-F1
#
_cell.length_a   1.000
_cell.length_b   1.000
_cell.length_c   1.000
_cell.angle_alpha   90.00
_cell.angle_beta   90.00
_cell.angle_gamma   90.00
#
_symmetry.space_group_name_H-M   'P 1'
#
loop_
_entity.id
_entity.type
_entity.pdbx_description
1 polymer ?
#
loop_
_entity_poly.entity_id
_entity_poly.type
_entity_poly.pdbx_seq_one_letter_code
_entity_poly.pdbx_strand_id
1 'polypeptide(L)'
;MKILVSFLSVILSLPFCSELRSQSIQTSDIHGMVHLYGKKKYNTFSGTWKFNKETTWLLLNNGWGLKNPTRPPSEINFEQSQKEEPKRWIRWKEDKRFDEATLYAPSPNDTTYDMKVKLYSVSGTPASSATTTKTLILRKNRTFETSSFSLASIEGGNSSTYINVSKDKTGTTSTGSNTSTNGSVTTSSSRVSKSGGTGSMSGTYRIDGNQIELHFDDATVIKNIFATDGKEHIILGTNFYMK
;
A
#
# COMPACT_ATOMS: atom_id res chain seq x y z
N MET A 1 2.03 -20.87 -78.45
CA MET A 1 2.12 -22.15 -77.71
C MET A 1 3.00 -21.96 -76.48
N LYS A 2 2.41 -21.79 -75.30
CA LYS A 2 2.99 -22.12 -73.99
C LYS A 2 1.88 -22.07 -72.93
N ILE A 3 1.99 -23.00 -72.00
CA ILE A 3 0.93 -23.66 -71.23
C ILE A 3 0.58 -22.89 -69.95
N LEU A 4 -0.71 -22.94 -69.61
CA LEU A 4 -1.31 -22.57 -68.32
C LEU A 4 -0.69 -23.38 -67.17
N VAL A 5 -0.39 -22.74 -66.04
CA VAL A 5 -0.42 -23.42 -64.73
C VAL A 5 -1.18 -22.54 -63.74
N SER A 6 -2.37 -23.01 -63.38
CA SER A 6 -3.24 -22.48 -62.35
C SER A 6 -2.77 -23.00 -60.98
N PHE A 7 -2.55 -22.10 -60.03
CA PHE A 7 -2.45 -22.46 -58.61
C PHE A 7 -3.66 -21.90 -57.88
N LEU A 8 -4.64 -22.78 -57.67
CA LEU A 8 -5.78 -22.59 -56.79
C LEU A 8 -5.26 -22.76 -55.35
N SER A 9 -5.03 -21.66 -54.63
CA SER A 9 -4.72 -21.73 -53.20
C SER A 9 -6.03 -21.66 -52.41
N VAL A 10 -6.43 -22.82 -51.89
CA VAL A 10 -7.56 -22.99 -50.98
C VAL A 10 -7.19 -22.34 -49.64
N ILE A 11 -7.76 -21.17 -49.35
CA ILE A 11 -7.67 -20.54 -48.03
C ILE A 11 -8.60 -21.33 -47.10
N LEU A 12 -8.01 -22.24 -46.32
CA LEU A 12 -8.67 -22.80 -45.14
C LEU A 12 -8.90 -21.67 -44.13
N SER A 13 -10.16 -21.29 -43.97
CA SER A 13 -10.65 -20.48 -42.86
C SER A 13 -10.51 -21.28 -41.56
N LEU A 14 -9.35 -21.18 -40.90
CA LEU A 14 -9.23 -21.56 -39.50
C LEU A 14 -10.01 -20.54 -38.66
N PRO A 15 -10.74 -20.97 -37.62
CA PRO A 15 -11.46 -20.05 -36.76
C PRO A 15 -10.43 -19.14 -36.11
N PHE A 16 -10.66 -17.84 -36.24
CA PHE A 16 -9.99 -16.79 -35.50
C PHE A 16 -10.24 -17.06 -34.02
N CYS A 17 -9.39 -17.88 -33.42
CA CYS A 17 -9.34 -18.07 -31.98
C CYS A 17 -8.90 -16.70 -31.48
N SER A 18 -9.85 -15.92 -30.97
CA SER A 18 -9.58 -14.64 -30.32
C SER A 18 -8.59 -14.93 -29.19
N GLU A 19 -7.33 -14.64 -29.46
CA GLU A 19 -6.30 -14.56 -28.46
C GLU A 19 -6.81 -13.53 -27.44
N LEU A 20 -7.30 -14.03 -26.31
CA LEU A 20 -7.74 -13.24 -25.17
C LEU A 20 -6.55 -12.36 -24.78
N ARG A 21 -6.48 -11.15 -25.34
CA ARG A 21 -5.60 -10.11 -24.84
C ARG A 21 -6.13 -9.75 -23.46
N SER A 22 -5.61 -10.48 -22.49
CA SER A 22 -5.59 -10.16 -21.08
C SER A 22 -4.94 -8.77 -20.93
N GLN A 23 -5.71 -7.70 -21.12
CA GLN A 23 -5.21 -6.33 -20.98
C GLN A 23 -5.16 -5.97 -19.49
N SER A 24 -4.04 -5.44 -19.05
CA SER A 24 -3.93 -4.85 -17.72
C SER A 24 -4.76 -3.58 -17.62
N ILE A 25 -5.26 -3.28 -16.42
CA ILE A 25 -6.05 -2.07 -16.17
C ILE A 25 -5.17 -0.85 -16.39
N GLN A 26 -5.55 0.00 -17.34
CA GLN A 26 -4.85 1.25 -17.64
C GLN A 26 -5.39 2.39 -16.77
N THR A 27 -4.59 3.43 -16.56
CA THR A 27 -5.02 4.65 -15.85
C THR A 27 -6.32 5.23 -16.43
N SER A 28 -6.51 5.15 -17.76
CA SER A 28 -7.74 5.61 -18.45
C SER A 28 -9.00 4.82 -18.09
N ASP A 29 -8.86 3.59 -17.59
CA ASP A 29 -9.99 2.74 -17.21
C ASP A 29 -10.46 3.00 -15.78
N ILE A 30 -9.66 3.74 -15.01
CA ILE A 30 -9.85 3.95 -13.58
C ILE A 30 -10.69 5.21 -13.36
N HIS A 31 -11.74 5.06 -12.56
CA HIS A 31 -12.55 6.17 -12.06
C HIS A 31 -11.88 6.86 -10.87
N GLY A 32 -11.25 6.05 -10.02
CA GLY A 32 -10.46 6.51 -8.88
C GLY A 32 -10.38 5.44 -7.80
N MET A 33 -10.03 5.87 -6.60
CA MET A 33 -9.97 5.01 -5.43
C MET A 33 -10.79 5.57 -4.29
N VAL A 34 -11.30 4.70 -3.43
CA VAL A 34 -11.93 5.11 -2.17
C VAL A 34 -11.37 4.29 -1.02
N HIS A 35 -11.33 4.89 0.16
CA HIS A 35 -11.04 4.19 1.40
C HIS A 35 -12.25 4.33 2.33
N LEU A 36 -12.84 3.20 2.70
CA LEU A 36 -14.02 3.14 3.54
C LEU A 36 -13.65 2.64 4.93
N TYR A 37 -14.01 3.44 5.93
CA TYR A 37 -13.93 3.05 7.33
C TYR A 37 -15.21 2.33 7.75
N GLY A 38 -15.05 1.18 8.40
CA GLY A 38 -16.12 0.47 9.07
C GLY A 38 -16.55 1.17 10.35
N LYS A 39 -17.29 0.46 11.22
CA LYS A 39 -17.67 1.02 12.51
C LYS A 39 -16.44 1.13 13.40
N LYS A 40 -16.22 2.32 13.97
CA LYS A 40 -15.25 2.54 15.04
C LYS A 40 -15.69 1.72 16.26
N LYS A 41 -14.86 0.77 16.68
CA LYS A 41 -15.10 -0.10 17.83
C LYS A 41 -13.96 0.05 18.82
N TYR A 42 -14.29 0.20 20.09
CA TYR A 42 -13.29 0.14 21.15
C TYR A 42 -12.79 -1.30 21.26
N ASN A 43 -11.49 -1.50 21.04
CA ASN A 43 -10.83 -2.77 21.24
C ASN A 43 -10.39 -2.82 22.70
N THR A 44 -11.19 -3.50 23.53
CA THR A 44 -10.97 -3.64 24.97
C THR A 44 -9.62 -4.24 25.33
N PHE A 45 -9.07 -5.09 24.46
CA PHE A 45 -7.80 -5.78 24.68
C PHE A 45 -6.57 -4.90 24.43
N SER A 46 -6.67 -3.94 23.51
CA SER A 46 -5.58 -3.01 23.17
C SER A 46 -5.81 -1.59 23.70
N GLY A 47 -6.90 -1.35 24.43
CA GLY A 47 -7.24 -0.02 24.97
C GLY A 47 -7.44 1.08 23.91
N THR A 48 -7.62 0.71 22.63
CA THR A 48 -7.65 1.66 21.51
C THR A 48 -8.93 1.54 20.70
N TRP A 49 -9.34 2.66 20.11
CA TRP A 49 -10.39 2.65 19.10
C TRP A 49 -9.82 2.18 17.77
N LYS A 50 -10.47 1.17 17.16
CA LYS A 50 -10.11 0.65 15.84
C LYS A 50 -11.33 0.63 14.94
N PHE A 51 -11.15 0.88 13.66
CA PHE A 51 -12.19 0.57 12.69
C PHE A 51 -12.25 -0.94 12.49
N ASN A 52 -13.43 -1.54 12.67
CA ASN A 52 -13.59 -2.99 12.63
C ASN A 52 -13.32 -3.60 11.25
N LYS A 53 -13.41 -2.79 10.18
CA LYS A 53 -13.09 -3.12 8.80
C LYS A 53 -12.63 -1.85 8.11
N GLU A 54 -11.39 -1.81 7.66
CA GLU A 54 -10.94 -0.80 6.69
C GLU A 54 -10.90 -1.46 5.33
N THR A 55 -11.42 -0.79 4.31
CA THR A 55 -11.44 -1.36 2.96
C THR A 55 -11.14 -0.30 1.93
N THR A 56 -10.08 -0.53 1.18
CA THR A 56 -9.71 0.26 0.02
C THR A 56 -10.31 -0.37 -1.22
N TRP A 57 -10.86 0.45 -2.12
CA TRP A 57 -11.41 0.01 -3.39
C TRP A 57 -10.73 0.73 -4.55
N LEU A 58 -10.40 -0.02 -5.60
CA LEU A 58 -10.08 0.52 -6.92
C LEU A 58 -11.36 0.50 -7.76
N LEU A 59 -11.82 1.68 -8.20
CA LEU A 59 -13.06 1.84 -8.95
C LEU A 59 -12.76 2.04 -10.43
N LEU A 60 -13.42 1.28 -11.29
CA LEU A 60 -13.30 1.37 -12.73
C LEU A 60 -14.46 2.13 -13.35
N ASN A 61 -14.20 2.78 -14.50
CA ASN A 61 -15.16 3.56 -15.26
C ASN A 61 -16.35 2.72 -15.74
N ASN A 62 -16.12 1.41 -16.01
CA ASN A 62 -17.14 0.43 -16.38
C ASN A 62 -18.09 0.01 -15.22
N GLY A 63 -17.95 0.63 -14.03
CA GLY A 63 -18.81 0.39 -12.87
C GLY A 63 -18.40 -0.78 -11.97
N TRP A 64 -17.28 -1.45 -12.26
CA TRP A 64 -16.71 -2.48 -11.39
C TRP A 64 -15.73 -1.92 -10.37
N GLY A 65 -15.74 -2.45 -9.16
CA GLY A 65 -14.84 -2.08 -8.08
C GLY A 65 -14.11 -3.29 -7.53
N LEU A 66 -12.78 -3.20 -7.39
CA LEU A 66 -11.93 -4.23 -6.82
C LEU A 66 -11.60 -3.93 -5.36
N LYS A 67 -11.89 -4.89 -4.48
CA LYS A 67 -11.65 -4.81 -3.04
C LYS A 67 -10.19 -5.07 -2.66
N ASN A 68 -9.64 -4.23 -1.79
CA ASN A 68 -8.31 -4.32 -1.18
C ASN A 68 -7.23 -4.77 -2.17
N PRO A 69 -7.10 -4.08 -3.31
CA PRO A 69 -6.15 -4.48 -4.34
C PRO A 69 -4.73 -4.54 -3.75
N THR A 70 -4.00 -5.61 -4.07
CA THR A 70 -2.65 -5.89 -3.54
C THR A 70 -1.56 -5.70 -4.58
N ARG A 71 -1.95 -5.58 -5.85
CA ARG A 71 -1.09 -5.34 -7.01
C ARG A 71 -1.44 -3.99 -7.61
N PRO A 72 -0.48 -3.27 -8.19
CA PRO A 72 -0.75 -2.02 -8.90
C PRO A 72 -1.70 -2.26 -10.10
N PRO A 73 -2.48 -1.25 -10.53
CA PRO A 73 -3.45 -1.41 -11.62
C PRO A 73 -2.84 -2.00 -12.91
N SER A 74 -1.64 -1.58 -13.28
CA SER A 74 -0.96 -2.06 -14.50
C SER A 74 -0.60 -3.56 -14.47
N GLU A 75 -0.71 -4.23 -13.32
CA GLU A 75 -0.44 -5.66 -13.13
C GLU A 75 -1.71 -6.49 -12.88
N ILE A 76 -2.88 -5.84 -12.88
CA ILE A 76 -4.16 -6.51 -12.71
C ILE A 76 -4.77 -6.71 -14.09
N ASN A 77 -4.94 -7.98 -14.48
CA ASN A 77 -5.85 -8.31 -15.56
C ASN A 77 -7.28 -8.44 -15.01
N PHE A 78 -8.18 -7.62 -15.54
CA PHE A 78 -9.56 -7.54 -15.08
C PHE A 78 -10.31 -8.87 -15.20
N GLU A 79 -10.27 -9.51 -16.37
CA GLU A 79 -11.05 -10.73 -16.65
C GLU A 79 -10.56 -11.93 -15.83
N GLN A 80 -9.24 -12.13 -15.79
CA GLN A 80 -8.60 -13.18 -15.00
C GLN A 80 -8.86 -12.96 -13.51
N SER A 81 -8.70 -11.74 -13.00
CA SER A 81 -8.95 -11.45 -11.59
C SER A 81 -10.42 -11.65 -11.22
N GLN A 82 -11.38 -11.32 -12.10
CA GLN A 82 -12.79 -11.63 -11.87
C GLN A 82 -13.04 -13.13 -11.77
N LYS A 83 -12.38 -13.95 -12.60
CA LYS A 83 -12.53 -15.39 -12.58
C LYS A 83 -11.90 -16.04 -11.35
N GLU A 84 -10.70 -15.59 -10.97
CA GLU A 84 -9.95 -16.13 -9.83
C GLU A 84 -10.54 -15.70 -8.49
N GLU A 85 -10.97 -14.44 -8.38
CA GLU A 85 -11.40 -13.83 -7.13
C GLU A 85 -12.74 -13.08 -7.27
N PRO A 86 -13.84 -13.73 -7.73
CA PRO A 86 -15.09 -13.05 -8.07
C PRO A 86 -15.70 -12.29 -6.89
N LYS A 87 -15.50 -12.77 -5.66
CA LYS A 87 -16.00 -12.13 -4.43
C LYS A 87 -15.31 -10.81 -4.08
N ARG A 88 -14.19 -10.48 -4.73
CA ARG A 88 -13.50 -9.19 -4.55
C ARG A 88 -14.02 -8.12 -5.49
N TRP A 89 -14.79 -8.49 -6.51
CA TRP A 89 -15.34 -7.58 -7.50
C TRP A 89 -16.81 -7.30 -7.21
N ILE A 90 -17.19 -6.02 -7.25
CA ILE A 90 -18.58 -5.59 -7.05
C ILE A 90 -18.99 -4.55 -8.09
N ARG A 91 -20.29 -4.38 -8.29
CA ARG A 91 -20.86 -3.22 -8.99
C ARG A 91 -20.96 -2.04 -8.03
N TRP A 92 -19.98 -1.14 -8.07
CA TRP A 92 -19.88 -0.07 -7.07
C TRP A 92 -20.92 1.04 -7.28
N LYS A 93 -21.35 1.27 -8.52
CA LYS A 93 -22.40 2.27 -8.84
C LYS A 93 -23.79 1.91 -8.31
N GLU A 94 -23.99 0.66 -7.89
CA GLU A 94 -25.25 0.17 -7.32
C GLU A 94 -25.22 0.15 -5.79
N ASP A 95 -24.08 0.51 -5.19
CA ASP A 95 -23.83 0.37 -3.77
C ASP A 95 -23.72 1.74 -3.09
N LYS A 96 -24.70 2.04 -2.24
CA LYS A 96 -24.82 3.33 -1.55
C LYS A 96 -23.63 3.69 -0.67
N ARG A 97 -22.77 2.72 -0.31
CA ARG A 97 -21.54 2.99 0.46
C ARG A 97 -20.56 3.90 -0.27
N PHE A 98 -20.69 4.02 -1.60
CA PHE A 98 -19.81 4.85 -2.41
C PHE A 98 -20.32 6.28 -2.61
N ASP A 99 -21.59 6.56 -2.33
CA ASP A 99 -22.22 7.87 -2.57
C ASP A 99 -21.59 9.00 -1.73
N GLU A 100 -21.20 8.67 -0.50
CA GLU A 100 -20.58 9.61 0.45
C GLU A 100 -19.08 9.40 0.61
N ALA A 101 -18.48 8.50 -0.17
CA ALA A 101 -17.07 8.15 -0.05
C ALA A 101 -16.18 9.25 -0.61
N THR A 102 -15.06 9.54 0.07
CA THR A 102 -14.03 10.41 -0.50
C THR A 102 -13.36 9.70 -1.68
N LEU A 103 -13.60 10.23 -2.89
CA LEU A 103 -12.98 9.76 -4.12
C LEU A 103 -11.60 10.38 -4.29
N TYR A 104 -10.59 9.53 -4.40
CA TYR A 104 -9.23 9.89 -4.77
C TYR A 104 -9.05 9.63 -6.28
N ALA A 105 -9.21 10.68 -7.07
CA ALA A 105 -9.08 10.62 -8.52
C ALA A 105 -7.65 10.19 -8.94
N PRO A 106 -7.49 9.59 -10.13
CA PRO A 106 -6.17 9.30 -10.68
C PRO A 106 -5.30 10.57 -10.72
N SER A 107 -4.06 10.47 -10.26
CA SER A 107 -3.13 11.59 -10.36
C SER A 107 -2.67 11.77 -11.81
N PRO A 108 -2.52 13.00 -12.32
CA PRO A 108 -1.90 13.20 -13.62
C PRO A 108 -0.51 12.55 -13.66
N ASN A 109 -0.11 12.07 -14.84
CA ASN A 109 1.19 11.44 -15.00
C ASN A 109 2.31 12.39 -14.56
N ASP A 110 3.30 11.84 -13.89
CA ASP A 110 4.50 12.55 -13.47
C ASP A 110 4.27 13.68 -12.45
N THR A 111 3.10 13.67 -11.79
CA THR A 111 2.78 14.57 -10.67
C THR A 111 3.76 14.40 -9.52
N THR A 112 4.12 15.51 -8.89
CA THR A 112 4.99 15.53 -7.70
C THR A 112 4.25 16.12 -6.51
N TYR A 113 4.52 15.60 -5.31
CA TYR A 113 3.91 16.06 -4.07
C TYR A 113 4.96 16.52 -3.06
N ASP A 114 4.55 17.40 -2.15
CA ASP A 114 5.32 17.78 -0.96
C ASP A 114 4.52 17.39 0.28
N MET A 115 4.68 16.15 0.71
CA MET A 115 3.85 15.55 1.74
C MET A 115 4.69 14.75 2.72
N LYS A 116 4.34 14.87 4.00
CA LYS A 116 4.84 14.01 5.07
C LYS A 116 3.63 13.41 5.77
N VAL A 117 3.46 12.11 5.61
CA VAL A 117 2.31 11.37 6.14
C VAL A 117 2.79 10.20 6.99
N LYS A 118 1.92 9.76 7.90
CA LYS A 118 2.20 8.72 8.87
C LYS A 118 1.11 7.64 8.85
N LEU A 119 1.54 6.41 9.05
CA LEU A 119 0.69 5.28 9.35
C LEU A 119 0.94 4.89 10.80
N TYR A 120 -0.11 4.93 11.61
CA TYR A 120 -0.08 4.48 12.99
C TYR A 120 -0.66 3.07 13.10
N SER A 121 0.04 2.20 13.79
CA SER A 121 -0.42 0.86 14.11
C SER A 121 -0.22 0.61 15.59
N VAL A 122 -1.26 0.14 16.27
CA VAL A 122 -1.20 -0.28 17.67
C VAL A 122 -1.61 -1.74 17.75
N SER A 123 -0.76 -2.57 18.32
CA SER A 123 -1.04 -3.97 18.67
C SER A 123 -0.74 -4.18 20.14
N GLY A 124 -1.34 -5.22 20.74
CA GLY A 124 -1.07 -5.52 22.14
C GLY A 124 -1.94 -6.64 22.66
N THR A 125 -1.49 -7.18 23.78
CA THR A 125 -2.12 -8.08 24.73
C THR A 125 -2.08 -7.46 26.12
N PRO A 126 -2.83 -7.98 27.11
CA PRO A 126 -2.73 -7.53 28.49
C PRO A 126 -1.31 -7.51 29.02
N ALA A 127 -0.43 -8.40 28.54
CA ALA A 127 0.96 -8.51 28.99
C ALA A 127 1.98 -7.76 28.10
N SER A 128 1.56 -7.20 26.96
CA SER A 128 2.49 -6.52 26.04
C SER A 128 1.78 -5.56 25.12
N SER A 129 2.38 -4.41 24.80
CA SER A 129 1.83 -3.51 23.79
C SER A 129 2.91 -3.09 22.81
N ALA A 130 2.53 -2.75 21.58
CA ALA A 130 3.42 -2.18 20.60
C ALA A 130 2.71 -1.12 19.79
N THR A 131 3.32 0.06 19.69
CA THR A 131 2.91 1.13 18.78
C THR A 131 3.97 1.27 17.70
N THR A 132 3.58 1.25 16.44
CA THR A 132 4.45 1.49 15.30
C THR A 132 3.93 2.68 14.51
N THR A 133 4.83 3.61 14.19
CA THR A 133 4.61 4.74 13.30
C THR A 133 5.50 4.56 12.09
N LYS A 134 4.92 4.40 10.91
CA LYS A 134 5.66 4.48 9.63
C LYS A 134 5.47 5.86 9.04
N THR A 135 6.53 6.49 8.55
CA THR A 135 6.48 7.79 7.89
C THR A 135 6.84 7.62 6.42
N LEU A 136 6.11 8.29 5.54
CA LEU A 136 6.46 8.50 4.14
C LEU A 136 6.59 10.00 3.90
N ILE A 137 7.68 10.41 3.27
CA ILE A 137 7.92 11.78 2.82
C ILE A 137 8.06 11.76 1.30
N LEU A 138 7.17 12.43 0.59
CA LEU A 138 7.29 12.72 -0.84
C LEU A 138 7.71 14.18 -1.00
N ARG A 139 8.68 14.46 -1.86
CA ARG A 139 9.16 15.82 -2.15
C ARG A 139 8.90 16.19 -3.61
N LYS A 140 8.80 17.51 -3.87
CA LYS A 140 8.57 18.05 -5.22
C LYS A 140 9.68 17.68 -6.22
N ASN A 141 10.90 17.47 -5.74
CA ASN A 141 12.04 17.07 -6.57
C ASN A 141 12.04 15.56 -6.92
N ARG A 142 10.89 14.88 -6.81
CA ARG A 142 10.72 13.44 -7.06
C ARG A 142 11.51 12.52 -6.14
N THR A 143 12.03 13.01 -5.02
CA THR A 143 12.67 12.15 -4.02
C THR A 143 11.67 11.72 -2.94
N PHE A 144 11.85 10.52 -2.41
CA PHE A 144 11.10 10.05 -1.26
C PHE A 144 12.02 9.58 -0.14
N GLU A 145 11.49 9.60 1.08
CA GLU A 145 12.10 8.96 2.24
C GLU A 145 11.02 8.19 3.02
N THR A 146 11.41 7.07 3.60
CA THR A 146 10.59 6.28 4.51
C THR A 146 11.30 6.11 5.85
N SER A 147 10.53 6.03 6.93
CA SER A 147 11.06 5.65 8.24
C SER A 147 10.02 4.87 9.03
N SER A 148 10.48 4.12 10.02
CA SER A 148 9.61 3.39 10.94
C SER A 148 10.13 3.57 12.36
N PHE A 149 9.22 3.88 13.27
CA PHE A 149 9.49 3.96 14.70
C PHE A 149 8.51 3.03 15.41
N SER A 150 9.02 2.14 16.25
CA SER A 150 8.22 1.22 17.05
C SER A 150 8.60 1.34 18.52
N LEU A 151 7.59 1.45 19.38
CA LEU A 151 7.71 1.38 20.83
C LEU A 151 6.95 0.16 21.31
N ALA A 152 7.61 -0.76 22.02
CA ALA A 152 6.97 -1.91 22.63
C ALA A 152 7.12 -1.86 24.16
N SER A 153 6.09 -2.29 24.88
CA SER A 153 6.11 -2.54 26.32
C SER A 153 5.82 -4.01 26.61
N ILE A 154 6.47 -4.57 27.63
CA ILE A 154 6.19 -5.90 28.16
C ILE A 154 6.05 -5.78 29.67
N GLU A 155 5.01 -6.38 30.23
CA GLU A 155 4.75 -6.41 31.67
C GLU A 155 5.32 -7.69 32.27
N GLY A 156 6.32 -7.56 33.13
CA GLY A 156 7.00 -8.67 33.80
C GLY A 156 6.96 -8.50 35.30
N GLY A 157 5.97 -9.12 35.95
CA GLY A 157 5.91 -9.44 37.39
C GLY A 157 5.85 -8.28 38.39
N ASN A 158 6.59 -7.18 38.17
CA ASN A 158 6.65 -5.93 38.93
C ASN A 158 7.40 -4.80 38.16
N SER A 159 7.64 -4.96 36.85
CA SER A 159 8.42 -4.01 36.03
C SER A 159 7.89 -3.89 34.60
N SER A 160 7.85 -2.67 34.07
CA SER A 160 7.51 -2.40 32.67
C SER A 160 8.80 -2.14 31.90
N THR A 161 9.15 -3.01 30.95
CA THR A 161 10.28 -2.75 30.05
C THR A 161 9.77 -2.08 28.79
N TYR A 162 10.33 -0.92 28.44
CA TYR A 162 10.06 -0.24 27.17
C TYR A 162 11.22 -0.44 26.20
N ILE A 163 10.91 -0.85 24.98
CA ILE A 163 11.87 -1.02 23.88
C ILE A 163 11.46 -0.09 22.76
N ASN A 164 12.32 0.88 22.46
CA ASN A 164 12.21 1.72 21.28
C ASN A 164 13.06 1.11 20.16
N VAL A 165 12.51 1.04 18.95
CA VAL A 165 13.22 0.69 17.72
C VAL A 165 12.90 1.75 16.68
N SER A 166 13.90 2.53 16.27
CA SER A 166 13.78 3.45 15.15
C SER A 166 14.59 2.93 13.98
N LYS A 167 14.03 3.08 12.78
CA LYS A 167 14.66 2.74 11.52
C LYS A 167 14.48 3.90 10.56
N ASP A 168 15.57 4.54 10.19
CA ASP A 168 15.61 5.64 9.23
C ASP A 168 16.77 5.45 8.25
N LYS A 169 17.05 6.47 7.43
CA LYS A 169 18.18 6.44 6.49
C LYS A 169 19.56 6.31 7.15
N THR A 170 19.68 6.69 8.42
CA THR A 170 20.95 6.66 9.19
C THR A 170 21.19 5.31 9.87
N GLY A 171 20.16 4.47 9.96
CA GLY A 171 20.26 3.09 10.39
C GLY A 171 19.13 2.66 11.31
N THR A 172 19.30 1.49 11.93
CA THR A 172 18.42 1.01 12.99
C THR A 172 19.04 1.35 14.34
N THR A 173 18.31 2.05 15.20
CA THR A 173 18.69 2.25 16.61
C THR A 173 17.63 1.65 17.52
N SER A 174 18.06 1.02 18.61
CA SER A 174 17.14 0.52 19.63
C SER A 174 17.63 0.92 21.02
N THR A 175 16.69 1.30 21.88
CA THR A 175 16.99 1.64 23.27
C THR A 175 16.02 0.89 24.17
N GLY A 176 16.56 0.09 25.10
CA GLY A 176 15.78 -0.53 26.16
C GLY A 176 15.90 0.31 27.43
N SER A 177 14.79 0.61 28.09
CA SER A 177 14.78 1.21 29.42
C SER A 177 14.27 0.21 30.45
N ASN A 178 15.12 -0.15 31.41
CA ASN A 178 14.73 -0.91 32.60
C ASN A 178 14.17 0.07 33.64
N THR A 179 12.95 -0.17 34.15
CA THR A 179 12.42 0.55 35.31
C THR A 179 13.29 0.26 36.54
N SER A 180 13.92 1.28 37.13
CA SER A 180 14.66 1.19 38.38
C SER A 180 13.79 1.62 39.55
N THR A 181 13.79 0.83 40.63
CA THR A 181 13.01 1.09 41.84
C THR A 181 13.60 2.21 42.71
N ASN A 182 14.66 2.90 42.26
CA ASN A 182 15.21 4.09 42.92
C ASN A 182 16.18 4.85 41.98
N GLY A 183 15.72 5.99 41.47
CA GLY A 183 16.57 7.19 41.29
C GLY A 183 17.65 7.23 40.21
N SER A 184 17.80 6.26 39.32
CA SER A 184 18.68 6.41 38.14
C SER A 184 18.22 5.57 36.95
N VAL A 185 17.99 6.25 35.82
CA VAL A 185 17.64 5.63 34.53
C VAL A 185 18.90 5.58 33.69
N THR A 186 19.48 4.38 33.53
CA THR A 186 20.60 4.17 32.60
C THR A 186 20.02 3.73 31.25
N THR A 187 20.01 4.63 30.27
CA THR A 187 19.66 4.30 28.88
C THR A 187 20.83 3.60 28.21
N SER A 188 20.81 2.27 28.18
CA SER A 188 21.77 1.50 27.38
C SER A 188 21.28 1.45 25.93
N SER A 189 21.91 2.23 25.04
CA SER A 189 21.67 2.16 23.60
C SER A 189 22.31 0.89 23.04
N SER A 190 21.56 -0.20 22.96
CA SER A 190 22.00 -1.41 22.27
C SER A 190 21.78 -1.23 20.77
N ARG A 191 22.83 -1.24 19.96
CA ARG A 191 22.67 -1.42 18.50
C ARG A 191 22.09 -2.80 18.26
N VAL A 192 20.79 -2.92 17.96
CA VAL A 192 20.24 -4.18 17.45
C VAL A 192 20.90 -4.45 16.09
N SER A 193 21.63 -5.56 16.04
CA SER A 193 22.17 -6.14 14.82
C SER A 193 21.04 -6.36 13.81
N LYS A 194 21.32 -6.07 12.54
CA LYS A 194 20.44 -6.22 11.37
C LYS A 194 19.56 -7.47 11.48
N SER A 195 18.32 -7.29 11.92
CA SER A 195 17.27 -8.29 11.81
C SER A 195 16.18 -7.69 10.94
N GLY A 196 16.17 -8.08 9.66
CA GLY A 196 14.94 -8.10 8.85
C GLY A 196 14.56 -6.86 8.03
N GLY A 197 15.50 -6.07 7.52
CA GLY A 197 15.14 -5.06 6.51
C GLY A 197 16.32 -4.30 5.93
N THR A 198 17.06 -4.92 5.02
CA THR A 198 18.19 -4.34 4.28
C THR A 198 17.76 -3.63 2.99
N GLY A 199 16.59 -3.01 2.96
CA GLY A 199 16.19 -2.16 1.85
C GLY A 199 16.62 -0.71 2.09
N SER A 200 17.01 0.00 1.03
CA SER A 200 17.15 1.45 1.08
C SER A 200 15.85 2.09 1.58
N MET A 201 15.98 3.21 2.28
CA MET A 201 14.84 3.95 2.83
C MET A 201 14.50 5.20 2.03
N SER A 202 15.26 5.45 0.96
CA SER A 202 15.13 6.62 0.11
C SER A 202 15.34 6.26 -1.35
N GLY A 203 14.96 7.19 -2.19
CA GLY A 203 15.19 7.12 -3.62
C GLY A 203 14.36 8.14 -4.35
N THR A 204 14.02 7.81 -5.59
CA THR A 204 13.14 8.60 -6.44
C THR A 204 11.80 7.93 -6.65
N TYR A 205 10.77 8.70 -6.96
CA TYR A 205 9.45 8.16 -7.23
C TYR A 205 8.85 8.71 -8.52
N ARG A 206 7.98 7.91 -9.13
CA ARG A 206 7.17 8.29 -10.30
C ARG A 206 5.71 7.93 -10.04
N ILE A 207 4.80 8.82 -10.41
CA ILE A 207 3.35 8.62 -10.27
C ILE A 207 2.73 8.52 -11.65
N ASP A 208 1.86 7.53 -11.80
CA ASP A 208 1.08 7.28 -13.01
C ASP A 208 -0.34 6.89 -12.56
N GLY A 209 -1.28 7.84 -12.63
CA GLY A 209 -2.66 7.59 -12.22
C GLY A 209 -2.79 7.17 -10.76
N ASN A 210 -3.25 5.93 -10.56
CA ASN A 210 -3.41 5.30 -9.26
C ASN A 210 -2.28 4.33 -8.89
N GLN A 211 -1.09 4.59 -9.42
CA GLN A 211 0.13 3.83 -9.17
C GLN A 211 1.29 4.75 -8.83
N ILE A 212 2.16 4.26 -7.95
CA ILE A 212 3.47 4.86 -7.68
C ILE A 212 4.54 3.79 -7.87
N GLU A 213 5.62 4.19 -8.54
CA GLU A 213 6.86 3.43 -8.64
C GLU A 213 7.88 4.09 -7.72
N LEU A 214 8.41 3.32 -6.77
CA LEU A 214 9.46 3.72 -5.85
C LEU A 214 10.77 3.10 -6.33
N HIS A 215 11.68 3.93 -6.82
CA HIS A 215 13.01 3.57 -7.29
C HIS A 215 14.00 3.87 -6.18
N PHE A 216 14.36 2.85 -5.42
CA PHE A 216 15.22 2.94 -4.27
C PHE A 216 16.69 3.13 -4.67
N ASP A 217 17.48 3.77 -3.79
CA ASP A 217 18.92 4.00 -4.03
C ASP A 217 19.74 2.69 -4.16
N ASP A 218 19.21 1.56 -3.71
CA ASP A 218 19.80 0.22 -3.89
C ASP A 218 19.40 -0.46 -5.21
N ALA A 219 18.84 0.31 -6.15
CA ALA A 219 18.29 -0.11 -7.44
C ALA A 219 17.04 -1.01 -7.36
N THR A 220 16.48 -1.26 -6.17
CA THR A 220 15.19 -1.94 -6.05
C THR A 220 14.08 -1.04 -6.59
N VAL A 221 13.16 -1.60 -7.37
CA VAL A 221 11.95 -0.90 -7.83
C VAL A 221 10.73 -1.59 -7.26
N ILE A 222 9.89 -0.84 -6.55
CA ILE A 222 8.61 -1.33 -6.03
C ILE A 222 7.48 -0.54 -6.65
N LYS A 223 6.52 -1.26 -7.26
CA LYS A 223 5.29 -0.68 -7.76
C LYS A 223 4.17 -0.92 -6.76
N ASN A 224 3.47 0.14 -6.41
CA ASN A 224 2.34 0.06 -5.50
C ASN A 224 1.15 0.82 -6.04
N ILE A 225 -0.01 0.45 -5.52
CA ILE A 225 -1.22 1.25 -5.63
C ILE A 225 -1.00 2.57 -4.91
N PHE A 226 -1.49 3.64 -5.51
CA PHE A 226 -1.38 4.99 -5.00
C PHE A 226 -2.67 5.77 -5.19
N ALA A 227 -3.08 6.53 -4.20
CA ALA A 227 -4.05 7.59 -4.36
C ALA A 227 -3.88 8.63 -3.25
N THR A 228 -4.20 9.88 -3.53
CA THR A 228 -4.07 10.96 -2.55
C THR A 228 -5.06 12.08 -2.84
N ASP A 229 -5.41 12.83 -1.80
CA ASP A 229 -6.09 14.13 -1.92
C ASP A 229 -5.11 15.29 -2.19
N GLY A 230 -3.81 14.98 -2.26
CA GLY A 230 -2.72 15.94 -2.45
C GLY A 230 -2.42 16.81 -1.24
N LYS A 231 -2.99 16.49 -0.06
CA LYS A 231 -2.88 17.32 1.14
C LYS A 231 -2.52 16.52 2.38
N GLU A 232 -3.38 15.59 2.78
CA GLU A 232 -3.34 14.96 4.11
C GLU A 232 -3.35 13.44 4.04
N HIS A 233 -3.91 12.84 2.98
CA HIS A 233 -4.15 11.42 2.91
C HIS A 233 -3.43 10.75 1.75
N ILE A 234 -2.84 9.59 2.01
CA ILE A 234 -2.26 8.73 0.97
C ILE A 234 -2.72 7.28 1.17
N ILE A 235 -3.29 6.69 0.13
CA ILE A 235 -3.40 5.24 -0.02
C ILE A 235 -2.11 4.76 -0.67
N LEU A 236 -1.37 3.85 0.00
CA LEU A 236 -0.17 3.23 -0.56
C LEU A 236 -0.21 1.71 -0.33
N GLY A 237 -0.40 0.96 -1.41
CA GLY A 237 -0.69 -0.48 -1.34
C GLY A 237 -1.97 -0.72 -0.52
N THR A 238 -1.86 -1.51 0.54
CA THR A 238 -2.98 -1.77 1.48
C THR A 238 -3.04 -0.80 2.66
N ASN A 239 -2.14 0.18 2.74
CA ASN A 239 -2.04 1.07 3.89
C ASN A 239 -2.68 2.43 3.59
N PHE A 240 -3.28 3.02 4.63
CA PHE A 240 -3.81 4.38 4.60
C PHE A 240 -2.99 5.28 5.53
N TYR A 241 -2.28 6.23 4.96
CA TYR A 241 -1.46 7.21 5.66
C TYR A 241 -2.22 8.53 5.83
N MET A 242 -1.98 9.21 6.94
CA MET A 242 -2.54 10.51 7.28
C MET A 242 -1.48 11.42 7.89
N LYS A 243 -1.60 12.74 7.72
CA LYS A 243 -0.66 13.72 8.26
C LYS A 243 -0.60 13.74 9.80
#